data_AF-A0A8P4KKD0-F1
#
_entry.id   AF-A0A8P4KKD0-F1
#
_cell.length_a   1.000
_cell.length_b   1.000
_cell.length_c   1.000
_cell.angle_alpha   90.00
_cell.angle_beta   90.00
_cell.angle_gamma   90.00
#
_symmetry.space_group_name_H-M   'P 1'
#
loop_
_entity.id
_entity.type
_entity.pdbx_description
1 polymer ?
#
loop_
_entity_poly.entity_id
_entity_poly.type
_entity_poly.pdbx_seq_one_letter_code
_entity_poly.pdbx_strand_id
1 'polypeptide(L)'
;MKLKGINCSHSITYYDNILWYKQQQGALKLLGYLNGKFLNLEDSVKGKISFDGEGNKHSSFTISDLTLNDSGVYFCAVRESDTFSPSFTCCFPSDRKSVIHLQVESGTVSWESLLGHFRTTSPEISFIFCSSQHMSQANSSSVLQ
;
A
#
# COMPACT_ATOMS: atom_id res chain seq x y z
N MET A 1 9.71 14.87 -11.77
CA MET A 1 10.00 14.79 -10.31
C MET A 1 9.61 13.41 -9.80
N LYS A 2 10.44 12.72 -9.01
CA LYS A 2 10.23 11.28 -8.70
C LYS A 2 10.37 11.00 -7.20
N LEU A 3 9.37 10.34 -6.62
CA LEU A 3 9.41 9.82 -5.25
C LEU A 3 9.71 8.33 -5.25
N LYS A 4 10.64 7.93 -4.38
CA LYS A 4 11.05 6.55 -4.13
C LYS A 4 11.12 6.30 -2.63
N GLY A 5 11.21 5.03 -2.25
CA GLY A 5 11.52 4.64 -0.87
C GLY A 5 10.31 4.42 0.03
N ILE A 6 9.09 4.47 -0.51
CA ILE A 6 7.90 3.99 0.18
C ILE A 6 7.94 2.46 0.11
N ASN A 7 8.10 1.81 1.26
CA ASN A 7 8.25 0.36 1.35
C ASN A 7 7.11 -0.25 2.17
N CYS A 8 6.66 -1.42 1.73
CA CYS A 8 5.74 -2.28 2.45
C CYS A 8 6.36 -3.66 2.57
N SER A 9 6.39 -4.24 3.77
CA SER A 9 6.94 -5.57 4.01
C SER A 9 6.06 -6.39 4.94
N HIS A 10 6.14 -7.71 4.80
CA HIS A 10 5.48 -8.67 5.67
C HIS A 10 6.35 -9.91 5.85
N SER A 11 6.08 -10.65 6.91
CA SER A 11 6.76 -11.91 7.26
C SER A 11 5.84 -13.12 7.18
N ILE A 12 4.70 -12.98 6.52
CA ILE A 12 3.68 -14.03 6.40
C ILE A 12 4.08 -14.98 5.27
N THR A 13 4.35 -16.24 5.59
CA THR A 13 4.98 -17.22 4.69
C THR A 13 4.10 -17.72 3.55
N TYR A 14 2.78 -17.66 3.71
CA TYR A 14 1.81 -18.16 2.72
C TYR A 14 1.24 -17.04 1.83
N TYR A 15 1.61 -15.79 2.10
CA TYR A 15 1.19 -14.66 1.28
C TYR A 15 2.27 -14.40 0.25
N ASP A 16 1.88 -14.31 -1.00
CA ASP A 16 2.77 -14.08 -2.14
C ASP A 16 2.38 -12.84 -2.93
N ASN A 17 1.35 -12.12 -2.49
CA ASN A 17 0.86 -10.93 -3.14
C ASN A 17 0.94 -9.71 -2.22
N ILE A 18 1.51 -8.62 -2.76
CA ILE A 18 1.45 -7.28 -2.18
C ILE A 18 0.69 -6.36 -3.15
N LEU A 19 -0.38 -5.73 -2.67
CA LEU A 19 -1.26 -4.85 -3.43
C LEU A 19 -1.13 -3.41 -2.93
N TRP A 20 -1.22 -2.48 -3.86
CA TRP A 20 -1.16 -1.04 -3.60
C TRP A 20 -2.45 -0.35 -4.03
N TYR A 21 -2.98 0.50 -3.16
CA TYR A 21 -4.20 1.27 -3.38
C TYR A 21 -3.98 2.76 -3.12
N LYS A 22 -4.79 3.58 -3.78
CA LYS A 22 -4.98 5.00 -3.43
C LYS A 22 -6.43 5.23 -3.01
N GLN A 23 -6.63 5.96 -1.92
CA GLN A 23 -7.98 6.42 -1.56
C GLN A 23 -8.36 7.63 -2.39
N GLN A 24 -9.52 7.55 -3.04
CA GLN A 24 -10.09 8.60 -3.87
C GLN A 24 -11.60 8.65 -3.62
N GLN A 25 -12.10 9.82 -3.22
CA GLN A 25 -13.53 10.05 -2.97
C GLN A 25 -14.17 9.03 -1.98
N GLY A 26 -13.42 8.61 -0.96
CA GLY A 26 -13.88 7.63 0.03
C GLY A 26 -13.73 6.17 -0.40
N ALA A 27 -13.47 5.90 -1.68
CA ALA A 27 -13.23 4.55 -2.19
C ALA A 27 -11.75 4.24 -2.36
N LEU A 28 -11.36 2.97 -2.32
CA LEU A 28 -10.02 2.54 -2.68
C LEU A 28 -9.95 2.15 -4.14
N LYS A 29 -9.02 2.78 -4.85
CA LYS A 29 -8.67 2.43 -6.22
C LYS A 29 -7.39 1.61 -6.22
N LEU A 30 -7.46 0.40 -6.78
CA LEU A 30 -6.28 -0.42 -7.01
C LEU A 30 -5.33 0.29 -7.98
N LEU A 31 -4.05 0.29 -7.67
CA LEU A 31 -2.97 0.79 -8.54
C LEU A 31 -2.26 -0.39 -9.22
N GLY A 32 -2.19 -1.51 -8.51
CA GLY A 32 -1.69 -2.79 -9.00
C GLY A 32 -1.10 -3.62 -7.85
N TYR A 33 -0.37 -4.68 -8.20
CA TYR A 33 0.17 -5.63 -7.25
C TYR A 33 1.43 -6.36 -7.77
N LEU A 34 2.23 -6.87 -6.84
CA LEU A 34 3.24 -7.90 -7.09
C LEU A 34 2.64 -9.26 -6.72
N ASN A 35 2.79 -10.25 -7.59
CA ASN A 35 2.54 -11.66 -7.31
C ASN A 35 3.88 -12.41 -7.43
N GLY A 36 4.49 -12.77 -6.31
CA GLY A 36 5.89 -13.20 -6.27
C GLY A 36 6.77 -12.12 -6.91
N LYS A 37 7.38 -12.41 -8.05
CA LYS A 37 8.20 -11.46 -8.83
C LYS A 37 7.46 -10.80 -10.00
N PHE A 38 6.19 -11.14 -10.20
CA PHE A 38 5.41 -10.65 -11.34
C PHE A 38 4.71 -9.33 -10.99
N LEU A 39 5.09 -8.27 -11.70
CA LEU A 39 4.48 -6.95 -11.61
C LEU A 39 3.20 -6.87 -12.45
N ASN A 40 2.10 -6.50 -11.81
CA ASN A 40 0.81 -6.27 -12.44
C ASN A 40 0.35 -4.84 -12.11
N LEU A 41 0.31 -3.96 -13.10
CA LEU A 41 -0.12 -2.56 -12.95
C LEU A 41 -1.45 -2.32 -13.65
N GLU A 42 -2.30 -1.52 -13.01
CA GLU A 42 -3.52 -1.03 -13.64
C GLU A 42 -3.18 -0.07 -14.79
N ASP A 43 -3.94 -0.15 -15.89
CA ASP A 43 -3.69 0.64 -17.10
C ASP A 43 -3.64 2.15 -16.81
N SER A 44 -4.49 2.62 -15.90
CA SER A 44 -4.59 4.03 -15.53
C SER A 44 -3.34 4.63 -14.86
N VAL A 45 -2.40 3.79 -14.42
CA VAL A 45 -1.19 4.24 -13.71
C VAL A 45 0.12 3.79 -14.36
N LYS A 46 0.06 3.04 -15.46
CA LYS A 46 1.24 2.59 -16.22
C LYS A 46 2.08 3.80 -16.64
N GLY A 47 3.41 3.66 -16.52
CA GLY A 47 4.38 4.73 -16.82
C GLY A 47 4.57 5.75 -15.68
N LYS A 48 3.54 5.98 -14.86
CA LYS A 48 3.64 6.87 -13.70
C LYS A 48 4.09 6.14 -12.45
N ILE A 49 3.48 4.99 -12.18
CA ILE A 49 3.72 4.17 -11.00
C ILE A 49 4.53 2.94 -11.37
N SER A 50 5.41 2.52 -10.47
CA SER A 50 6.12 1.24 -10.54
C SER A 50 6.23 0.60 -9.16
N PHE A 51 6.20 -0.73 -9.13
CA PHE A 51 6.53 -1.52 -7.95
C PHE A 51 7.76 -2.38 -8.22
N ASP A 52 8.57 -2.57 -7.18
CA ASP A 52 9.73 -3.47 -7.19
C ASP A 52 9.74 -4.32 -5.93
N GLY A 53 10.44 -5.46 -5.95
CA GLY A 53 10.53 -6.40 -4.83
C GLY A 53 9.90 -7.77 -5.10
N GLU A 54 9.54 -8.46 -4.02
CA GLU A 54 8.93 -9.80 -4.04
C GLU A 54 7.66 -9.80 -3.18
N GLY A 55 6.52 -10.12 -3.78
CA GLY A 55 5.20 -10.10 -3.15
C GLY A 55 5.03 -11.01 -1.92
N ASN A 56 6.00 -11.89 -1.64
CA ASN A 56 6.05 -12.72 -0.44
C ASN A 56 6.91 -12.15 0.70
N LYS A 57 7.58 -11.01 0.49
CA LYS A 57 8.50 -10.40 1.46
C LYS A 57 8.28 -8.90 1.58
N HIS A 58 8.42 -8.19 0.47
CA HIS A 58 8.40 -6.74 0.44
C HIS A 58 8.12 -6.18 -0.96
N SER A 59 7.54 -4.99 -0.99
CA SER A 59 7.34 -4.20 -2.18
C SER A 59 7.79 -2.77 -1.92
N SER A 60 8.52 -2.20 -2.86
CA SER A 60 8.81 -0.77 -2.91
C SER A 60 7.92 -0.10 -3.96
N PHE A 61 7.40 1.07 -3.62
CA PHE A 61 6.52 1.88 -4.44
C PHE A 61 7.24 3.13 -4.91
N THR A 62 7.10 3.42 -6.21
CA THR A 62 7.70 4.60 -6.85
C THR A 62 6.65 5.34 -7.66
N ILE A 63 6.57 6.67 -7.48
CA ILE A 63 5.77 7.56 -8.31
C ILE A 63 6.73 8.47 -9.09
N SER A 64 6.61 8.45 -10.41
CA SER A 64 7.28 9.37 -11.32
C SER A 64 6.33 10.53 -11.67
N ASP A 65 6.91 11.64 -12.11
CA ASP A 65 6.19 12.87 -12.49
C ASP A 65 5.12 13.29 -11.49
N LEU A 66 5.56 13.48 -10.25
CA LEU A 66 4.73 13.95 -9.16
C LEU A 66 4.07 15.29 -9.47
N THR A 67 2.80 15.36 -9.13
CA THR A 67 1.92 16.51 -9.23
C THR A 67 1.16 16.68 -7.92
N LEU A 68 0.55 17.85 -7.72
CA LEU A 68 -0.30 18.11 -6.54
C LEU A 68 -1.43 17.07 -6.40
N ASN A 69 -1.92 16.53 -7.52
CA ASN A 69 -2.98 15.51 -7.56
C ASN A 69 -2.50 14.13 -7.06
N ASP A 70 -1.20 13.92 -6.93
CA ASP A 70 -0.65 12.68 -6.38
C ASP A 70 -0.66 12.67 -4.85
N SER A 71 -0.88 13.83 -4.21
CA SER A 71 -1.15 13.89 -2.77
C SER A 71 -2.38 13.05 -2.42
N GLY A 72 -2.36 12.43 -1.24
CA GLY A 72 -3.45 11.60 -0.75
C GLY A 72 -2.99 10.45 0.13
N VAL A 73 -3.93 9.57 0.45
CA VAL A 73 -3.69 8.40 1.30
C VAL A 73 -3.53 7.16 0.42
N TYR A 74 -2.42 6.47 0.62
CA TYR A 74 -2.07 5.23 -0.05
C TYR A 74 -2.10 4.08 0.94
N PHE A 75 -2.47 2.90 0.47
CA PHE A 75 -2.56 1.70 1.30
C PHE A 75 -1.77 0.57 0.67
N CYS A 76 -1.03 -0.15 1.50
CA CYS A 76 -0.51 -1.46 1.14
C CYS A 76 -1.35 -2.55 1.82
N ALA A 77 -1.64 -3.63 1.09
CA ALA A 77 -2.23 -4.83 1.63
C ALA A 77 -1.51 -6.08 1.11
N VAL A 78 -1.46 -7.11 1.93
CA VAL A 78 -0.94 -8.45 1.61
C VAL A 78 -2.07 -9.47 1.47
N ARG A 79 -2.01 -10.36 0.47
CA ARG A 79 -2.99 -11.46 0.33
C ARG A 79 -2.28 -12.80 0.08
N GLU A 80 -2.99 -13.87 0.42
CA GLU A 80 -2.68 -15.24 0.00
C GLU A 80 -3.01 -15.43 -1.49
N SER A 81 -2.19 -16.19 -2.22
CA SER A 81 -2.65 -16.83 -3.45
C SER A 81 -3.33 -18.14 -3.06
N ASP A 82 -4.54 -18.35 -3.56
CA ASP A 82 -5.43 -19.44 -3.16
C ASP A 82 -4.75 -20.81 -3.04
N THR A 83 -4.26 -21.14 -1.85
CA THR A 83 -4.08 -22.52 -1.40
C THR A 83 -5.06 -22.74 -0.27
N PHE A 84 -6.03 -23.62 -0.53
CA PHE A 84 -7.17 -23.90 0.33
C PHE A 84 -6.73 -24.20 1.78
N SER A 85 -6.77 -23.18 2.64
CA SER A 85 -6.79 -23.39 4.10
C SER A 85 -8.26 -23.53 4.52
N PRO A 86 -8.72 -24.71 4.97
CA PRO A 86 -10.12 -24.92 5.36
C PRO A 86 -10.47 -24.31 6.72
N SER A 87 -9.59 -23.49 7.29
CA SER A 87 -9.79 -22.86 8.59
C SER A 87 -9.79 -21.35 8.39
N PHE A 88 -10.86 -20.69 8.87
CA PHE A 88 -11.11 -19.24 8.91
C PHE A 88 -12.09 -18.68 7.86
N THR A 89 -13.36 -18.97 8.12
CA THR A 89 -14.56 -18.32 7.57
C THR A 89 -14.61 -16.80 7.87
N CYS A 90 -14.90 -16.01 6.83
CA CYS A 90 -15.53 -14.67 6.80
C CYS A 90 -14.89 -13.41 7.45
N CYS A 91 -13.59 -13.40 7.78
CA CYS A 91 -12.89 -12.18 8.22
C CYS A 91 -11.54 -11.94 7.52
N PHE A 92 -11.41 -12.17 6.20
CA PHE A 92 -10.13 -11.94 5.51
C PHE A 92 -10.10 -10.71 4.61
N PRO A 93 -9.52 -9.62 5.13
CA PRO A 93 -8.92 -8.59 4.30
C PRO A 93 -7.62 -8.11 4.95
N SER A 94 -6.54 -8.85 4.77
CA SER A 94 -5.15 -8.43 5.01
C SER A 94 -4.84 -7.93 6.44
N ASP A 95 -4.28 -8.81 7.27
CA ASP A 95 -3.97 -8.55 8.69
C ASP A 95 -2.96 -7.43 8.94
N ARG A 96 -2.23 -6.99 7.91
CA ARG A 96 -1.27 -5.90 7.99
C ARG A 96 -1.49 -4.93 6.84
N LYS A 97 -1.93 -3.73 7.18
CA LYS A 97 -1.99 -2.61 6.24
C LYS A 97 -1.04 -1.52 6.71
N SER A 98 -0.29 -0.97 5.78
CA SER A 98 0.36 0.33 6.01
C SER A 98 -0.49 1.41 5.36
N VAL A 99 -0.71 2.49 6.11
CA VAL A 99 -1.35 3.71 5.62
C VAL A 99 -0.27 4.73 5.39
N ILE A 100 -0.17 5.24 4.17
CA ILE A 100 0.85 6.21 3.78
C ILE A 100 0.17 7.51 3.41
N HIS A 101 0.41 8.56 4.20
CA HIS A 101 0.01 9.91 3.88
C HIS A 101 1.09 10.54 3.01
N LEU A 102 0.77 10.88 1.76
CA LEU A 102 1.67 11.55 0.83
C LEU A 102 1.21 12.99 0.62
N GLN A 103 2.10 13.95 0.86
CA GLN A 103 1.88 15.37 0.63
C GLN A 103 2.92 15.91 -0.35
N VAL A 104 2.43 16.46 -1.46
CA VAL A 104 3.23 17.10 -2.51
C VAL A 104 2.93 18.60 -2.48
N GLU A 105 3.96 19.40 -2.28
CA GLU A 105 3.92 20.87 -2.32
C GLU A 105 4.89 21.38 -3.39
N SER A 106 4.85 22.68 -3.69
CA SER A 106 5.72 23.34 -4.67
C SER A 106 7.20 23.27 -4.24
N GLY A 107 7.86 22.15 -4.54
CA GLY A 107 9.29 21.93 -4.28
C GLY A 107 9.62 20.96 -3.14
N THR A 108 8.61 20.43 -2.43
CA THR A 108 8.80 19.54 -1.28
C THR A 108 7.85 18.35 -1.36
N VAL A 109 8.33 17.18 -0.92
CA VAL A 109 7.50 15.99 -0.70
C VAL A 109 7.77 15.45 0.68
N SER A 110 6.71 15.19 1.41
CA SER A 110 6.72 14.45 2.67
C SER A 110 5.80 13.25 2.58
N TRP A 111 6.20 12.17 3.25
CA TRP A 111 5.31 11.04 3.48
C TRP A 111 5.46 10.47 4.88
N GLU A 112 4.35 9.96 5.40
CA GLU A 112 4.26 9.33 6.72
C GLU A 112 3.59 7.97 6.58
N SER A 113 4.25 6.91 7.06
CA SER A 113 3.71 5.55 7.07
C SER A 113 3.32 5.15 8.48
N LEU A 114 2.04 4.81 8.66
CA LEU A 114 1.46 4.29 9.88
C LEU A 114 1.21 2.80 9.69
N LEU A 115 1.91 1.97 10.46
CA LEU A 115 1.68 0.52 10.51
C LEU A 115 0.65 0.21 11.59
N GLY A 116 -0.36 -0.60 11.25
CA GLY A 116 -1.40 -1.02 12.19
C GLY A 116 -2.11 -2.30 11.75
N HIS A 117 -2.90 -2.88 12.66
CA HIS A 117 -3.81 -3.97 12.36
C HIS A 117 -5.18 -3.39 11.99
N PHE A 118 -5.68 -3.68 10.79
CA PHE A 118 -6.91 -3.09 10.26
C PHE A 118 -7.93 -4.17 9.92
N ARG A 119 -9.14 -4.09 10.49
CA ARG A 119 -10.28 -4.91 10.06
C ARG A 119 -11.02 -4.15 8.96
N THR A 120 -11.35 -4.79 7.84
CA THR A 120 -12.36 -4.25 6.93
C THR A 120 -13.68 -4.90 7.22
N THR A 121 -14.74 -4.09 7.23
CA THR A 121 -16.11 -4.58 7.23
C THR A 121 -16.74 -4.13 5.93
N SER A 122 -17.36 -5.05 5.17
CA SER A 122 -18.17 -4.78 3.96
C SER A 122 -17.42 -4.71 2.61
N PRO A 123 -18.06 -5.09 1.48
CA PRO A 123 -17.54 -4.97 0.11
C PRO A 123 -17.13 -3.54 -0.32
N GLU A 124 -17.48 -2.50 0.43
CA GLU A 124 -17.13 -1.11 0.14
C GLU A 124 -15.80 -0.64 0.77
N ILE A 125 -15.00 -1.57 1.32
CA ILE A 125 -13.68 -1.33 1.92
C ILE A 125 -13.64 -0.12 2.85
N SER A 126 -14.48 -0.15 3.90
CA SER A 126 -14.30 0.73 5.05
C SER A 126 -13.27 0.11 6.02
N PHE A 127 -12.22 0.86 6.36
CA PHE A 127 -11.22 0.44 7.35
C PHE A 127 -11.65 0.82 8.76
N ILE A 128 -11.76 -0.16 9.65
CA ILE A 128 -11.93 0.07 11.09
C ILE A 128 -10.60 -0.23 11.77
N PHE A 129 -10.02 0.79 12.42
CA PHE A 129 -8.84 0.63 13.27
C PHE A 129 -9.18 -0.29 14.43
N CYS A 130 -8.52 -1.43 14.53
CA CYS A 130 -8.76 -2.39 15.61
C CYS A 130 -7.64 -2.26 16.65
N SER A 131 -7.89 -1.43 17.68
CA SER A 131 -7.08 -1.22 18.90
C SER A 131 -5.75 -0.46 18.78
N SER A 132 -5.41 0.24 19.87
CA SER A 132 -4.48 1.38 19.98
C SER A 132 -3.10 1.03 20.54
N GLN A 133 -2.48 -0.12 20.20
CA GLN A 133 -1.16 -0.44 20.77
C GLN A 133 -0.16 -0.94 19.72
N HIS A 134 0.93 -0.18 19.61
CA HIS A 134 2.10 -0.31 18.72
C HIS A 134 1.90 0.07 17.25
N MET A 135 1.67 1.36 17.01
CA MET A 135 1.93 1.98 15.70
C MET A 135 3.42 2.31 15.59
N SER A 136 4.15 1.68 14.67
CA SER A 136 5.45 2.19 14.23
C SER A 136 5.22 3.23 13.15
N GLN A 137 5.79 4.43 13.35
CA GLN A 137 5.73 5.52 12.39
C GLN A 137 7.07 5.59 11.66
N ALA A 138 7.04 5.60 10.33
CA ALA A 138 8.20 5.87 9.50
C ALA A 138 7.89 7.10 8.64
N ASN A 139 8.63 8.19 8.86
CA ASN A 139 8.41 9.45 8.16
C ASN A 139 9.66 9.84 7.40
N SER A 140 9.50 10.39 6.19
CA SER A 140 10.61 10.95 5.42
C SER A 140 10.16 12.18 4.65
N SER A 141 11.03 13.19 4.63
CA SER A 141 10.82 14.43 3.90
C SER A 141 12.03 14.66 3.01
N SER A 142 11.80 14.90 1.73
CA SER A 142 12.84 15.24 0.76
C SER A 142 12.58 16.64 0.22
N VAL A 143 13.52 17.55 0.51
CA VAL A 143 13.60 18.87 -0.14
C VAL A 143 14.19 18.66 -1.53
N LEU A 144 13.56 19.22 -2.56
CA LEU A 144 14.11 19.14 -3.92
C LEU A 144 15.25 20.14 -4.11
N GLN A 145 16.32 19.65 -4.75
CA GLN A 145 17.19 20.45 -5.62
C GLN A 145 16.77 20.21 -7.07
#